data_AF-A0A9D4CXY4-F1
#
_entry.id   AF-A0A9D4CXY4-F1
#
_cell.length_a   1.000
_cell.length_b   1.000
_cell.length_c   1.000
_cell.angle_alpha   90.00
_cell.angle_beta   90.00
_cell.angle_gamma   90.00
#
_symmetry.space_group_name_H-M   'P 1'
#
loop_
_entity.id
_entity.type
_entity.pdbx_description
1 polymer ?
#
loop_
_entity_poly.entity_id
_entity_poly.type
_entity_poly.pdbx_seq_one_letter_code
_entity_poly.pdbx_strand_id
1 'polypeptide(L)'
;MPSAVIPGDEEYKDMLDQVTEVVEKYSPTHNILIAGDMNASIYRSRPRGVSLQNFITEHSLKVCNTQTDTFFHHNGRYTSQIDYFLVDQEINEVVKQKHVPRTYMRLIRQIIR
;
A
#
# COMPACT_ATOMS: atom_id res chain seq x y z
N MET A 1 -27.41 -19.18 -4.73
CA MET A 1 -27.79 -17.77 -4.88
C MET A 1 -26.61 -17.04 -5.46
N PRO A 2 -26.71 -16.34 -6.60
CA PRO A 2 -25.61 -15.51 -7.05
C PRO A 2 -25.51 -14.32 -6.11
N SER A 3 -24.43 -14.27 -5.34
CA SER A 3 -24.03 -13.13 -4.52
C SER A 3 -23.97 -11.90 -5.42
N ALA A 4 -24.77 -10.88 -5.10
CA ALA A 4 -24.78 -9.62 -5.83
C ALA A 4 -23.35 -9.06 -5.84
N VAL A 5 -22.73 -9.04 -7.02
CA VAL A 5 -21.44 -8.39 -7.21
C VAL A 5 -21.66 -6.90 -6.99
N ILE A 6 -20.97 -6.33 -6.00
CA ILE A 6 -21.05 -4.90 -5.72
C ILE A 6 -20.18 -4.22 -6.80
N PRO A 7 -20.71 -3.29 -7.61
CA PRO A 7 -20.00 -2.73 -8.76
C PRO A 7 -18.60 -2.20 -8.45
N GLY A 8 -18.38 -1.63 -7.27
CA GLY A 8 -17.06 -1.13 -6.87
C GLY A 8 -16.00 -2.21 -6.62
N ASP A 9 -16.36 -3.48 -6.46
CA ASP A 9 -15.38 -4.56 -6.27
C ASP A 9 -14.80 -5.06 -7.60
N GLU A 10 -15.50 -4.85 -8.73
CA GLU A 10 -14.98 -5.13 -10.07
C GLU A 10 -13.93 -4.10 -10.47
N GLU A 11 -14.24 -2.80 -10.33
CA GLU A 11 -13.28 -1.72 -10.59
C GLU A 11 -11.99 -1.85 -9.75
N TYR A 12 -12.12 -2.35 -8.52
CA TYR A 12 -10.97 -2.59 -7.66
C TYR A 12 -10.07 -3.72 -8.16
N LYS A 13 -10.66 -4.80 -8.69
CA LYS A 13 -9.91 -5.90 -9.30
C LYS A 13 -9.25 -5.45 -10.59
N ASP A 14 -9.96 -4.71 -11.44
CA ASP A 14 -9.40 -4.16 -12.68
C ASP A 14 -8.19 -3.25 -12.39
N MET A 15 -8.26 -2.44 -11.33
CA MET A 15 -7.12 -1.64 -10.87
C MET A 15 -5.95 -2.52 -10.44
N LEU A 16 -6.19 -3.56 -9.63
CA LEU A 16 -5.12 -4.48 -9.22
C LEU A 16 -4.51 -5.20 -10.43
N ASP A 17 -5.30 -5.63 -11.40
CA ASP A 17 -4.82 -6.30 -12.62
C ASP A 17 -3.91 -5.37 -13.44
N GLN A 18 -4.26 -4.08 -13.56
CA GLN A 18 -3.40 -3.08 -14.21
C GLN A 18 -2.08 -2.88 -13.46
N VAL A 19 -2.13 -2.86 -12.12
CA VAL A 19 -0.91 -2.75 -11.31
C VAL A 19 -0.06 -4.01 -11.44
N THR A 20 -0.67 -5.20 -11.47
CA THR A 20 0.00 -6.48 -11.70
C THR A 20 0.78 -6.47 -13.00
N GLU A 21 0.19 -5.99 -14.11
CA GLU A 21 0.88 -5.89 -15.39
C GLU A 21 2.16 -5.03 -15.29
N VAL A 22 2.09 -3.91 -14.55
CA VAL A 22 3.26 -3.03 -14.32
C VAL A 22 4.31 -3.75 -13.47
N VAL A 23 3.91 -4.43 -12.41
CA VAL A 23 4.84 -5.16 -11.53
C VAL A 23 5.55 -6.28 -12.30
N GLU A 24 4.81 -7.10 -13.06
CA GLU A 24 5.38 -8.21 -13.84
C GLU A 24 6.34 -7.70 -14.92
N LYS A 25 6.00 -6.58 -15.57
CA LYS A 25 6.83 -5.99 -16.61
C LYS A 25 8.17 -5.46 -16.10
N TYR A 26 8.19 -4.83 -14.92
CA TYR A 26 9.37 -4.11 -14.45
C TYR A 26 10.15 -4.81 -13.33
N SER A 27 9.53 -5.68 -12.54
CA SER A 27 10.20 -6.40 -11.42
C SER A 27 11.47 -7.18 -11.80
N PRO A 28 11.66 -7.73 -13.03
CA PRO A 28 12.91 -8.40 -13.36
C PRO A 28 14.11 -7.46 -13.50
N THR A 29 13.88 -6.15 -13.64
CA THR A 29 14.92 -5.16 -14.00
C THR A 29 14.96 -3.95 -13.08
N HIS A 30 13.89 -3.69 -12.32
CA HIS A 30 13.75 -2.52 -11.47
C HIS A 30 13.18 -2.93 -10.12
N ASN A 31 13.62 -2.23 -9.08
CA ASN A 31 12.99 -2.33 -7.77
C ASN A 31 11.66 -1.55 -7.79
N ILE A 32 10.61 -2.17 -7.27
CA ILE A 32 9.24 -1.68 -7.28
C ILE A 32 8.90 -1.00 -5.96
N LEU A 33 8.33 0.20 -6.08
CA LEU A 33 7.65 0.91 -5.00
C LEU A 33 6.29 1.37 -5.51
N ILE A 34 5.24 0.94 -4.82
CA ILE A 34 3.87 1.34 -5.07
C ILE A 34 3.40 2.16 -3.88
N ALA A 35 2.86 3.34 -4.13
CA ALA A 35 2.40 4.25 -3.10
C ALA A 35 1.06 4.85 -3.47
N GLY A 36 0.12 4.86 -2.52
CA GLY A 36 -1.15 5.55 -2.72
C GLY A 36 -2.27 5.04 -1.82
N ASP A 37 -3.44 5.63 -2.02
CA ASP A 37 -4.70 5.19 -1.45
C ASP A 37 -5.16 3.91 -2.15
N MET A 38 -5.05 2.78 -1.45
CA MET A 38 -5.52 1.49 -1.95
C MET A 38 -7.02 1.28 -1.67
N ASN A 39 -7.69 2.20 -0.96
CA ASN A 39 -9.11 2.13 -0.63
C ASN A 39 -9.57 0.76 -0.08
N ALA A 40 -8.64 0.08 0.60
CA ALA A 40 -8.78 -1.26 1.12
C ALA A 40 -7.92 -1.37 2.37
N SER A 41 -8.41 -2.04 3.41
CA SER A 41 -7.64 -2.22 4.65
C SER A 41 -7.19 -3.66 4.79
N ILE A 42 -5.88 -3.89 4.84
CA ILE A 42 -5.30 -5.24 5.05
C ILE A 42 -5.50 -5.76 6.48
N TYR A 43 -6.05 -4.97 7.40
CA TYR A 43 -6.32 -5.41 8.78
C TYR A 43 -7.78 -5.80 9.00
N ARG A 44 -8.64 -5.60 7.99
CA ARG A 44 -10.07 -5.89 8.05
C ARG A 44 -10.40 -6.97 7.04
N SER A 45 -11.14 -7.99 7.47
CA SER A 45 -11.60 -9.08 6.61
C SER A 45 -12.75 -8.66 5.69
N ARG A 46 -12.51 -7.68 4.82
CA ARG A 46 -13.41 -7.26 3.74
C ARG A 46 -12.90 -7.78 2.39
N PRO A 47 -13.76 -7.99 1.38
CA PRO A 47 -13.37 -8.52 0.08
C PRO A 47 -12.13 -7.84 -0.52
N ARG A 48 -12.12 -6.50 -0.59
CA ARG A 48 -10.96 -5.73 -1.10
C ARG A 48 -9.69 -5.89 -0.26
N GLY A 49 -9.83 -6.02 1.06
CA GLY A 49 -8.69 -6.26 1.96
C GLY A 49 -8.06 -7.64 1.70
N VAL A 50 -8.88 -8.66 1.45
CA VAL A 50 -8.42 -9.99 1.06
C VAL A 50 -7.73 -9.95 -0.31
N SER A 51 -8.33 -9.28 -1.31
CA SER A 51 -7.70 -9.11 -2.63
C SER A 51 -6.35 -8.39 -2.54
N LEU A 52 -6.26 -7.32 -1.75
CA LEU A 52 -4.99 -6.60 -1.55
C LEU A 52 -3.94 -7.48 -0.86
N GLN A 53 -4.33 -8.26 0.16
CA GLN A 53 -3.42 -9.18 0.83
C GLN A 53 -2.89 -10.27 -0.12
N ASN A 54 -3.76 -10.81 -0.97
CA ASN A 54 -3.38 -11.79 -1.98
C ASN A 54 -2.38 -11.18 -2.96
N PHE A 55 -2.69 -10.00 -3.53
CA PHE A 55 -1.79 -9.26 -4.41
C PHE A 55 -0.39 -9.03 -3.77
N ILE A 56 -0.37 -8.55 -2.52
CA ILE A 56 0.90 -8.33 -1.79
C ILE A 56 1.69 -9.64 -1.64
N THR A 57 1.00 -10.75 -1.37
CA THR A 57 1.62 -12.06 -1.17
C THR A 57 2.14 -12.64 -2.49
N GLU A 58 1.33 -12.59 -3.54
CA GLU A 58 1.65 -13.09 -4.88
C GLU A 58 2.89 -12.40 -5.47
N HIS A 59 2.99 -11.09 -5.31
CA HIS A 59 4.13 -10.31 -5.79
C HIS A 59 5.25 -10.14 -4.76
N SER A 60 5.20 -10.85 -3.63
CA SER A 60 6.22 -10.79 -2.56
C SER A 60 6.52 -9.38 -2.02
N LEU A 61 5.56 -8.46 -2.14
CA LEU A 61 5.68 -7.08 -1.69
C LEU A 61 5.61 -7.00 -0.15
N LYS A 62 6.16 -5.93 0.40
CA LYS A 62 6.15 -5.62 1.83
C LYS A 62 5.51 -4.27 2.08
N VAL A 63 4.68 -4.21 3.12
CA VAL A 63 4.13 -2.96 3.60
C VAL A 63 5.19 -2.25 4.45
N CYS A 64 5.57 -1.04 4.08
CA CYS A 64 6.52 -0.22 4.85
C CYS A 64 5.86 0.67 5.92
N ASN A 65 4.55 0.88 5.86
CA ASN A 65 3.88 1.84 6.73
C ASN A 65 3.84 1.36 8.19
N THR A 66 3.93 2.29 9.13
CA THR A 66 3.54 2.05 10.52
C THR A 66 2.03 1.75 10.56
N GLN A 67 1.60 0.90 11.49
CA GLN A 67 0.18 0.57 11.72
C GLN A 67 -0.55 1.79 12.30
N THR A 68 -0.80 2.78 11.45
CA THR A 68 -1.39 4.06 11.81
C THR A 68 -2.50 4.34 10.82
N ASP A 69 -3.65 4.76 11.32
CA ASP A 69 -4.78 5.12 10.47
C ASP A 69 -4.43 6.32 9.59
N THR A 70 -4.75 6.21 8.30
CA THR A 70 -4.44 7.23 7.28
C THR A 70 -5.69 7.98 6.82
N PHE A 71 -6.86 7.39 7.03
CA PHE A 71 -8.16 7.97 6.72
C PHE A 71 -9.02 8.11 7.98
N PHE A 72 -9.58 9.30 8.16
CA PHE A 72 -10.52 9.64 9.23
C PHE A 72 -11.83 10.04 8.60
N HIS A 73 -12.89 9.29 8.89
CA HIS A 73 -14.20 9.61 8.38
C HIS A 73 -14.67 10.95 8.96
N HIS A 74 -15.42 11.75 8.18
CA HIS A 74 -15.86 13.10 8.55
C HIS A 74 -16.66 13.17 9.87
N ASN A 75 -17.18 12.04 10.35
CA ASN A 75 -17.93 11.94 11.60
C ASN A 75 -17.05 11.64 12.82
N GLY A 76 -15.74 11.44 12.62
CA GLY A 76 -14.76 11.13 13.66
C GLY A 76 -14.91 9.75 14.32
N ARG A 77 -15.89 8.93 13.90
CA ARG A 77 -16.19 7.63 14.54
C ARG A 77 -15.49 6.45 13.89
N TYR A 78 -15.08 6.61 12.65
CA TYR A 78 -14.44 5.55 11.89
C TYR A 78 -13.11 6.04 11.37
N THR A 79 -12.08 5.25 11.63
CA THR A 79 -10.76 5.42 11.07
C THR A 79 -10.43 4.19 10.25
N SER A 80 -9.49 4.32 9.32
CA SER A 80 -8.92 3.18 8.61
C SER A 80 -7.55 3.53 8.07
N GLN A 81 -6.67 2.55 8.08
CA GLN A 81 -5.50 2.56 7.22
C GLN A 81 -5.88 2.03 5.84
N ILE A 82 -5.77 2.92 4.83
CA ILE A 82 -6.04 2.61 3.41
C ILE A 82 -4.91 3.08 2.49
N ASP A 83 -4.00 3.94 2.98
CA ASP A 83 -2.82 4.39 2.25
C ASP A 83 -1.61 3.50 2.60
N TYR A 84 -0.90 3.04 1.58
CA TYR A 84 0.21 2.11 1.73
C TYR A 84 1.41 2.50 0.88
N PHE A 85 2.62 2.29 1.42
CA PHE A 85 3.84 2.06 0.66
C PHE A 85 4.09 0.55 0.59
N LEU A 86 3.94 -0.03 -0.60
CA LEU A 86 4.27 -1.41 -0.91
C LEU A 86 5.61 -1.44 -1.66
N VAL A 87 6.56 -2.23 -1.18
CA VAL A 87 7.92 -2.25 -1.73
C VAL A 87 8.44 -3.66 -1.86
N ASP A 88 9.41 -3.84 -2.75
CA ASP A 88 10.20 -5.07 -2.79
C ASP A 88 11.01 -5.27 -1.51
N GLN A 89 11.37 -6.52 -1.23
CA GLN A 89 12.15 -6.91 -0.06
C GLN A 89 13.46 -6.12 0.07
N GLU A 90 14.17 -5.89 -1.04
CA GLU A 90 15.44 -5.14 -1.05
C GLU A 90 15.24 -3.68 -0.61
N ILE A 91 14.22 -2.99 -1.14
CA ILE A 91 13.89 -1.62 -0.72
C ILE A 91 13.46 -1.61 0.75
N ASN A 92 12.67 -2.59 1.21
CA ASN A 92 12.21 -2.66 2.60
C ASN A 92 13.39 -2.73 3.58
N GLU A 93 14.44 -3.46 3.23
CA GLU A 93 15.65 -3.56 4.05
C GLU A 93 16.39 -2.22 4.13
N VAL A 94 16.50 -1.50 3.01
CA VAL A 94 17.09 -0.14 2.98
C VAL A 94 16.27 0.83 3.84
N VAL A 95 14.94 0.78 3.75
CA VAL A 95 14.03 1.63 4.54
C VAL A 95 14.18 1.34 6.03
N LYS A 96 14.28 0.06 6.42
CA LYS A 96 14.46 -0.35 7.82
C LYS A 96 15.84 0.01 8.38
N GLN A 97 16.89 -0.11 7.56
CA GLN A 97 18.25 0.31 7.93
C GLN A 97 18.34 1.84 8.08
N LYS A 98 17.51 2.59 7.36
CA LYS A 98 17.27 4.02 7.53
C LYS A 98 16.30 4.33 8.68
N HIS A 99 16.35 3.59 9.78
CA HIS A 99 16.06 4.17 11.10
C HIS A 99 17.15 5.20 11.43
N VAL A 100 17.15 6.27 10.65
CA VAL A 100 18.12 7.35 10.67
C VAL A 100 17.96 8.05 12.01
N PRO A 101 19.05 8.28 12.76
CA PRO A 101 19.03 9.11 13.96
C PRO A 101 18.29 10.41 13.65
N ARG A 102 17.44 10.88 14.58
CA ARG A 102 16.58 12.07 14.48
C ARG A 102 17.24 13.33 13.90
N THR A 103 18.57 13.36 13.83
CA THR A 103 19.43 14.36 13.22
C THR A 103 19.10 14.67 11.74
N TYR A 104 18.70 13.71 10.92
CA TYR A 104 18.49 13.96 9.47
C TYR A 104 17.12 14.57 9.10
N MET A 105 16.13 14.50 9.99
CA MET A 105 14.82 15.17 9.79
C MET A 105 14.94 16.70 9.72
N ARG A 106 16.05 17.29 10.19
CA ARG A 106 16.33 18.72 10.05
C ARG A 106 16.78 19.13 8.65
N LEU A 107 17.41 18.24 7.89
CA LEU A 107 17.97 18.57 6.58
C LEU A 107 16.87 18.69 5.51
N ILE A 108 15.85 17.83 5.56
CA ILE A 108 14.74 17.86 4.59
C ILE A 108 13.87 19.12 4.75
N ARG A 109 13.77 19.68 5.95
CA ARG A 109 13.07 20.97 6.17
C ARG A 109 13.82 22.19 5.62
N GLN A 110 15.10 22.07 5.30
CA GLN A 110 15.88 23.16 4.68
C GLN A 110 15.87 23.12 3.16
N ILE A 111 15.55 21.97 2.55
CA ILE A 111 15.49 21.80 1.10
C ILE A 111 14.11 22.23 0.54
N ILE A 112 13.08 22.30 1.38
CA ILE A 112 11.74 22.81 1.02
C ILE A 112 11.61 24.31 1.41
N ARG A 113 12.58 25.12 0.99
CA ARG A 113 12.43 26.59 0.95
C ARG A 113 12.94 27.12 -0.37
#